data_AF-A0A9D4M4M8-F1
#
_entry.id   AF-A0A9D4M4M8-F1
#
_cell.length_a   1.000
_cell.length_b   1.000
_cell.length_c   1.000
_cell.angle_alpha   90.00
_cell.angle_beta   90.00
_cell.angle_gamma   90.00
#
_symmetry.space_group_name_H-M   'P 1'
#
loop_
_entity.id
_entity.type
_entity.pdbx_description
1 polymer ?
#
loop_
_entity_poly.entity_id
_entity_poly.type
_entity_poly.pdbx_seq_one_letter_code
_entity_poly.pdbx_strand_id
1 'polypeptide(L)'
;MDTEREIRRQRRETKKEQQTLKEKELKNQKDIEILNKIKERDSKIREIQRQRDELIKMRSENNTAQHRDVNDVNDVKHKQLRRETVGERLQHNCKEMEHEMRTELNYDDVVEGAVGFKNDDYHTNSYESDMDSIDEELSWLTKKMEETFQIHADSEDRIFIEGVRCSTETLTPSECHECEHDHKSDIDEITSDEDDDEKALKAEIKAMKLQQMKLKEELHLKEKAKRFKEQELLKETRRKQKEERIRKLKRTKQELEQDMMETQSTITSLDEELEPVETYDRHKYLRNAERRVSHNPPLMLKPSVPKFSDPAQFTEWKIEIESMIRSKIYQKDILKQCVRNAISGKPRKVLATLKATATLENILSTMESISVM
;
A
#
# COMPACT_ATOMS: atom_id res chain seq x y z
N MET A 1 20.18 59.70 79.95
CA MET A 1 21.06 58.83 79.13
C MET A 1 20.37 57.53 78.70
N ASP A 2 19.51 56.93 79.53
CA ASP A 2 18.86 55.66 79.19
C ASP A 2 17.75 55.75 78.13
N THR A 3 17.03 56.86 78.07
CA THR A 3 15.97 57.11 77.07
C THR A 3 16.50 57.20 75.64
N GLU A 4 17.66 57.83 75.43
CA GLU A 4 18.29 57.90 74.10
C GLU A 4 18.79 56.54 73.60
N ARG A 5 19.28 55.69 74.49
CA ARG A 5 19.72 54.33 74.13
C ARG A 5 18.53 53.47 73.71
N GLU A 6 17.41 53.58 74.40
CA GLU A 6 16.18 52.85 74.07
C GLU A 6 15.60 53.30 72.72
N ILE A 7 15.55 54.60 72.43
CA ILE A 7 15.11 55.11 71.12
C ILE A 7 16.01 54.59 69.98
N ARG A 8 17.34 54.54 70.19
CA ARG A 8 18.27 54.00 69.18
C ARG A 8 18.08 52.50 68.98
N ARG A 9 17.77 51.74 70.03
CA ARG A 9 17.46 50.31 69.96
C ARG A 9 16.18 50.07 69.15
N GLN A 10 15.09 50.76 69.49
CA GLN A 10 13.81 50.65 68.78
C GLN A 10 13.95 51.00 67.30
N ARG A 11 14.69 52.07 66.96
CA ARG A 11 14.96 52.43 65.54
C ARG A 11 15.71 51.33 64.77
N ARG A 12 16.63 50.61 65.43
CA ARG A 12 17.36 49.49 64.82
C ARG A 12 16.46 48.27 64.63
N GLU A 13 15.59 47.99 65.59
CA GLU A 13 14.61 46.90 65.52
C GLU A 13 13.60 47.16 64.40
N THR A 14 12.99 48.35 64.34
CA THR A 14 12.08 48.72 63.24
C THR A 14 12.75 48.70 61.87
N LYS A 15 14.04 49.08 61.78
CA LYS A 15 14.78 49.02 60.51
C LYS A 15 15.03 47.58 60.07
N LYS A 16 15.34 46.67 61.00
CA LYS A 16 15.47 45.23 60.72
C LYS A 16 14.13 44.64 60.29
N GLU A 17 13.04 44.96 60.97
CA GLU A 17 11.70 44.50 60.61
C GLU A 17 11.32 44.96 59.20
N GLN A 18 11.52 46.25 58.88
CA GLN A 18 11.27 46.77 57.53
C GLN A 18 12.12 46.08 56.46
N GLN A 19 13.38 45.76 56.76
CA GLN A 19 14.24 45.03 55.84
C GLN A 19 13.75 43.60 55.61
N THR A 20 13.37 42.88 56.67
CA THR A 20 12.80 41.53 56.55
C THR A 20 11.46 41.51 55.80
N LEU A 21 10.66 42.56 55.94
CA LEU A 21 9.38 42.69 55.22
C LEU A 21 9.62 42.85 53.71
N LYS A 22 10.58 43.72 53.32
CA LYS A 22 11.00 43.91 51.92
C LYS A 22 11.57 42.63 51.30
N GLU A 23 12.37 41.89 52.05
CA GLU A 23 12.91 40.60 51.58
C GLU A 23 11.80 39.57 51.35
N LYS A 24 10.79 39.52 52.23
CA LYS A 24 9.60 38.66 52.05
C LYS A 24 8.76 39.07 50.83
N GLU A 25 8.54 40.37 50.63
CA GLU A 25 7.81 40.89 49.47
C GLU A 25 8.53 40.56 48.15
N LEU A 26 9.85 40.77 48.11
CA LEU A 26 10.67 40.44 46.94
C LEU A 26 10.65 38.94 46.64
N LYS A 27 10.70 38.09 47.69
CA LYS A 27 10.59 36.64 47.53
C LYS A 27 9.21 36.25 46.97
N ASN A 28 8.13 36.80 47.51
CA ASN A 28 6.78 36.55 47.00
C ASN A 28 6.61 36.98 45.54
N GLN A 29 7.19 38.12 45.13
CA GLN A 29 7.17 38.55 43.73
C GLN A 29 7.89 37.55 42.82
N LYS A 30 9.07 37.06 43.22
CA LYS A 30 9.80 36.03 42.47
C LYS A 30 9.02 34.73 42.36
N ASP A 31 8.38 34.29 43.45
CA ASP A 31 7.57 33.07 43.46
C ASP A 31 6.36 33.19 42.51
N ILE A 32 5.71 34.36 42.46
CA ILE A 32 4.61 34.65 41.52
C ILE A 32 5.12 34.63 40.06
N GLU A 33 6.28 35.22 39.79
CA GLU A 33 6.88 35.22 38.45
C GLU A 33 7.21 33.79 37.98
N ILE A 34 7.78 32.97 38.87
CA ILE A 34 8.06 31.55 38.61
C ILE A 34 6.76 30.79 38.32
N LEU A 35 5.71 31.00 39.11
CA LEU A 35 4.41 30.36 38.89
C LEU A 35 3.78 30.74 37.54
N ASN A 36 3.91 32.00 37.13
CA ASN A 36 3.42 32.44 35.82
C ASN A 36 4.20 31.78 34.67
N LYS A 37 5.54 31.67 34.79
CA LYS A 37 6.38 30.95 33.81
C LYS A 37 6.03 29.46 33.73
N ILE A 38 5.70 28.82 34.86
CA ILE A 38 5.24 27.42 34.89
C ILE A 38 3.90 27.30 34.16
N LYS A 39 2.92 28.16 34.47
CA LYS A 39 1.60 28.15 33.80
C LYS A 39 1.72 28.34 32.28
N GLU A 40 2.61 29.22 31.84
CA GLU A 40 2.86 29.44 30.41
C GLU A 40 3.47 28.20 29.74
N ARG A 41 4.44 27.54 30.39
CA ARG A 41 5.03 26.29 29.92
C ARG A 41 3.99 25.17 29.85
N ASP A 42 3.14 25.02 30.86
CA ASP A 42 2.07 24.01 30.87
C ASP A 42 1.05 24.27 29.74
N SER A 43 0.74 25.54 29.46
CA SER A 43 -0.11 25.91 28.33
C SER A 43 0.52 25.49 26.99
N LYS A 44 1.83 25.73 26.82
CA LYS A 44 2.57 25.33 25.60
C LYS A 44 2.61 23.81 25.45
N ILE A 45 2.83 23.07 26.54
CA ILE A 45 2.82 21.59 26.54
C ILE A 45 1.46 21.05 26.10
N ARG A 46 0.36 21.60 26.63
CA ARG A 46 -1.00 21.19 26.24
C ARG A 46 -1.29 21.43 24.76
N GLU A 47 -0.84 22.57 24.22
CA GLU A 47 -1.02 22.86 22.79
C GLU A 47 -0.21 21.91 21.89
N ILE A 48 1.03 21.58 22.27
CA ILE A 48 1.85 20.59 21.56
C ILE A 48 1.19 19.21 21.58
N GLN A 49 0.61 18.81 22.73
CA GLN A 49 -0.13 17.55 22.85
C GLN A 49 -1.36 17.54 21.92
N ARG A 50 -2.14 18.63 21.90
CA ARG A 50 -3.29 18.78 20.99
C ARG A 50 -2.90 18.62 19.52
N GLN A 51 -1.81 19.27 19.10
CA GLN A 51 -1.29 19.18 17.72
C GLN A 51 -0.80 17.77 17.39
N ARG A 52 -0.16 17.07 18.34
CA ARG A 52 0.27 15.68 18.16
C ARG A 52 -0.93 14.76 17.95
N ASP A 53 -1.97 14.89 18.76
CA ASP A 53 -3.16 14.04 18.67
C ASP A 53 -3.91 14.25 17.35
N GLU A 54 -3.97 15.49 16.87
CA GLU A 54 -4.54 15.84 15.56
C GLU A 54 -3.74 15.21 14.40
N LEU A 55 -2.41 15.22 14.48
CA LEU A 55 -1.55 14.53 13.49
C LEU A 55 -1.71 13.01 13.52
N ILE A 56 -1.86 12.41 14.72
CA ILE A 56 -2.13 10.97 14.86
C ILE A 56 -3.48 10.63 14.21
N LYS A 57 -4.51 11.43 14.45
CA LYS A 57 -5.83 11.26 13.83
C LYS A 57 -5.75 11.31 12.31
N MET A 58 -5.14 12.36 11.74
CA MET A 58 -4.98 12.46 10.28
C MET A 58 -4.17 11.30 9.68
N ARG A 59 -3.16 10.79 10.40
CA ARG A 59 -2.39 9.62 9.94
C ARG A 59 -3.24 8.35 9.93
N SER A 60 -4.08 8.17 10.95
CA SER A 60 -4.99 7.01 11.02
C SER A 60 -6.02 7.02 9.89
N GLU A 61 -6.58 8.19 9.57
CA GLU A 61 -7.54 8.40 8.48
C GLU A 61 -6.89 8.16 7.10
N ASN A 62 -5.65 8.65 6.89
CA ASN A 62 -4.90 8.38 5.66
C ASN A 62 -4.55 6.89 5.48
N ASN A 63 -4.15 6.20 6.56
CA ASN A 63 -3.85 4.78 6.47
C ASN A 63 -5.10 3.95 6.14
N THR A 64 -6.27 4.32 6.69
CA THR A 64 -7.53 3.64 6.35
C THR A 64 -7.94 3.90 4.91
N ALA A 65 -7.74 5.11 4.39
CA ALA A 65 -7.98 5.41 2.98
C ALA A 65 -7.05 4.61 2.05
N GLN A 66 -5.74 4.54 2.36
CA GLN A 66 -4.78 3.79 1.55
C GLN A 66 -5.04 2.28 1.56
N HIS A 67 -5.52 1.71 2.66
CA HIS A 67 -5.85 0.28 2.71
C HIS A 67 -7.13 -0.08 1.93
N ARG A 68 -8.10 0.83 1.80
CA ARG A 68 -9.27 0.62 0.93
C ARG A 68 -8.85 0.60 -0.54
N ASP A 69 -8.07 1.59 -0.99
CA ASP A 69 -7.62 1.68 -2.38
C ASP A 69 -6.77 0.47 -2.82
N VAL A 70 -5.94 -0.09 -1.94
CA VAL A 70 -5.12 -1.27 -2.25
C VAL A 70 -5.97 -2.55 -2.35
N ASN A 71 -6.99 -2.68 -1.52
CA ASN A 71 -7.90 -3.83 -1.59
C ASN A 71 -8.74 -3.78 -2.87
N ASP A 72 -9.25 -2.61 -3.26
CA ASP A 72 -10.05 -2.46 -4.48
C ASP A 72 -9.22 -2.74 -5.75
N VAL A 73 -7.96 -2.29 -5.80
CA VAL A 73 -7.06 -2.57 -6.94
C VAL A 73 -6.68 -4.06 -7.03
N ASN A 74 -6.47 -4.72 -5.90
CA ASN A 74 -6.17 -6.15 -5.88
C ASN A 74 -7.39 -6.99 -6.27
N ASP A 75 -8.60 -6.59 -5.87
CA ASP A 75 -9.84 -7.28 -6.21
C ASP A 75 -10.14 -7.20 -7.71
N VAL A 76 -9.93 -6.02 -8.32
CA VAL A 76 -10.03 -5.85 -9.78
C VAL A 76 -8.99 -6.69 -10.53
N LYS A 77 -7.73 -6.70 -10.06
CA LYS A 77 -6.69 -7.53 -10.69
C LYS A 77 -6.96 -9.02 -10.58
N HIS A 78 -7.47 -9.50 -9.43
CA HIS A 78 -7.82 -10.90 -9.26
C HIS A 78 -9.01 -11.30 -10.14
N LYS A 79 -10.03 -10.44 -10.26
CA LYS A 79 -11.17 -10.67 -11.17
C LYS A 79 -10.74 -10.70 -12.63
N GLN A 80 -9.80 -9.84 -13.04
CA GLN A 80 -9.29 -9.81 -14.41
C GLN A 80 -8.44 -11.04 -14.74
N LEU A 81 -7.51 -11.42 -13.87
CA LEU A 81 -6.69 -12.62 -14.05
C LEU A 81 -7.57 -13.88 -14.15
N ARG A 82 -8.63 -13.98 -13.34
CA ARG A 82 -9.58 -15.11 -13.41
C ARG A 82 -10.38 -15.14 -14.71
N ARG A 83 -10.81 -13.98 -15.24
CA ARG A 83 -11.49 -13.89 -16.54
C ARG A 83 -10.58 -14.35 -17.69
N GLU A 84 -9.31 -13.96 -17.66
CA GLU A 84 -8.31 -14.39 -18.64
C GLU A 84 -8.13 -15.93 -18.59
N THR A 85 -7.98 -16.51 -17.40
CA THR A 85 -7.84 -17.98 -17.24
C THR A 85 -9.10 -18.77 -17.64
N VAL A 86 -10.30 -18.22 -17.44
CA VAL A 86 -11.55 -18.86 -17.92
C VAL A 86 -11.66 -18.77 -19.43
N GLY A 87 -11.34 -17.61 -20.03
CA GLY A 87 -11.32 -17.45 -21.49
C GLY A 87 -10.33 -18.37 -22.19
N GLU A 88 -9.12 -18.54 -21.63
CA GLU A 88 -8.12 -19.48 -22.14
C GLU A 88 -8.60 -20.94 -22.08
N ARG A 89 -9.28 -21.34 -21.00
CA ARG A 89 -9.84 -22.69 -20.85
C ARG A 89 -10.98 -22.95 -21.85
N LEU A 90 -11.90 -21.99 -22.03
CA LEU A 90 -12.95 -22.11 -23.04
C LEU A 90 -12.37 -22.23 -24.44
N GLN A 91 -11.38 -21.40 -24.78
CA GLN A 91 -10.74 -21.46 -26.08
C GLN A 91 -10.00 -22.79 -26.30
N HIS A 92 -9.42 -23.37 -25.25
CA HIS A 92 -8.82 -24.69 -25.30
C HIS A 92 -9.86 -25.78 -25.57
N ASN A 93 -10.95 -25.80 -24.81
CA ASN A 93 -12.02 -26.79 -24.96
C ASN A 93 -12.68 -26.72 -26.34
N CYS A 94 -12.93 -25.51 -26.87
CA CYS A 94 -13.46 -25.35 -28.23
C CYS A 94 -12.49 -25.91 -29.28
N LYS A 95 -11.17 -25.73 -29.10
CA LYS A 95 -10.16 -26.29 -30.00
C LYS A 95 -10.02 -27.81 -29.89
N GLU A 96 -10.19 -28.37 -28.70
CA GLU A 96 -10.23 -29.83 -28.51
C GLU A 96 -11.47 -30.42 -29.19
N MET A 97 -12.63 -29.78 -29.05
CA MET A 97 -13.84 -30.17 -29.76
C MET A 97 -13.68 -30.08 -31.27
N GLU A 98 -13.09 -28.99 -31.80
CA GLU A 98 -12.73 -28.90 -33.23
C GLU A 98 -11.78 -30.02 -33.67
N HIS A 99 -10.86 -30.45 -32.81
CA HIS A 99 -9.92 -31.52 -33.11
C HIS A 99 -10.58 -32.91 -33.11
N GLU A 100 -11.52 -33.16 -32.19
CA GLU A 100 -12.29 -34.40 -32.14
C GLU A 100 -13.28 -34.49 -33.32
N MET A 101 -13.97 -33.39 -33.64
CA MET A 101 -14.93 -33.31 -34.75
C MET A 101 -14.30 -33.38 -36.14
N ARG A 102 -12.99 -33.14 -36.28
CA ARG A 102 -12.24 -33.25 -37.56
C ARG A 102 -12.24 -34.64 -38.17
N THR A 103 -12.74 -35.65 -37.46
CA THR A 103 -12.73 -37.01 -37.99
C THR A 103 -13.95 -37.35 -38.86
N GLU A 104 -15.17 -36.81 -38.63
CA GLU A 104 -16.38 -37.34 -39.31
C GLU A 104 -17.58 -36.36 -39.44
N LEU A 105 -17.42 -35.06 -39.73
CA LEU A 105 -18.59 -34.15 -39.92
C LEU A 105 -18.56 -33.29 -41.20
N ASN A 106 -19.74 -33.01 -41.76
CA ASN A 106 -19.95 -32.20 -42.95
C ASN A 106 -20.07 -30.70 -42.56
N TYR A 107 -19.84 -29.78 -43.52
CA TYR A 107 -19.76 -28.34 -43.23
C TYR A 107 -21.06 -27.76 -42.64
N ASP A 108 -22.21 -28.28 -43.05
CA ASP A 108 -23.53 -27.81 -42.61
C ASP A 108 -23.78 -28.12 -41.10
N ASP A 109 -23.25 -29.23 -40.58
CA ASP A 109 -23.39 -29.62 -39.17
C ASP A 109 -22.56 -28.73 -38.23
N VAL A 110 -21.39 -28.30 -38.70
CA VAL A 110 -20.53 -27.35 -37.99
C VAL A 110 -21.22 -26.00 -37.87
N VAL A 111 -21.95 -25.59 -38.91
CA VAL A 111 -22.70 -24.32 -38.93
C VAL A 111 -23.93 -24.40 -38.04
N GLU A 112 -24.73 -25.47 -38.10
CA GLU A 112 -25.91 -25.63 -37.23
C GLU A 112 -25.52 -25.75 -35.75
N GLY A 113 -24.47 -26.50 -35.41
CA GLY A 113 -23.95 -26.58 -34.05
C GLY A 113 -23.42 -25.24 -33.52
N ALA A 114 -22.75 -24.45 -34.37
CA ALA A 114 -22.26 -23.11 -34.01
C ALA A 114 -23.40 -22.08 -33.87
N VAL A 115 -24.50 -22.24 -34.61
CA VAL A 115 -25.71 -21.40 -34.48
C VAL A 115 -26.49 -21.76 -33.21
N GLY A 116 -26.62 -23.05 -32.88
CA GLY A 116 -27.18 -23.52 -31.61
C GLY A 116 -26.42 -22.97 -30.40
N PHE A 117 -25.09 -23.00 -30.46
CA PHE A 117 -24.22 -22.41 -29.42
C PHE A 117 -24.46 -20.91 -29.21
N LYS A 118 -24.56 -20.13 -30.29
CA LYS A 118 -24.81 -18.69 -30.19
C LYS A 118 -26.17 -18.39 -29.55
N ASN A 119 -27.18 -19.23 -29.77
CA ASN A 119 -28.52 -19.02 -29.20
C ASN A 119 -28.58 -19.36 -27.71
N ASP A 120 -27.86 -20.38 -27.25
CA ASP A 120 -27.79 -20.74 -25.83
C ASP A 120 -26.92 -19.76 -25.02
N ASP A 121 -25.88 -19.18 -25.62
CA ASP A 121 -25.04 -18.14 -25.01
C ASP A 121 -25.79 -16.81 -24.79
N TYR A 122 -26.92 -16.58 -25.48
CA TYR A 122 -27.80 -15.44 -25.21
C TYR A 122 -28.65 -15.62 -23.93
N HIS A 123 -28.86 -16.86 -23.47
CA HIS A 123 -29.69 -17.17 -22.30
C HIS A 123 -28.94 -17.04 -20.95
N THR A 124 -27.61 -16.92 -20.96
CA THR A 124 -26.76 -16.72 -19.77
C THR A 124 -26.57 -15.24 -19.38
N ASN A 125 -27.39 -14.32 -19.91
CA ASN A 125 -27.38 -12.87 -19.58
C ASN A 125 -27.87 -12.53 -18.15
N SER A 126 -27.59 -13.38 -17.17
CA SER A 126 -27.76 -13.10 -15.75
C SER A 126 -26.53 -12.34 -15.23
N TYR A 127 -26.64 -11.02 -15.09
CA TYR A 127 -25.55 -10.12 -14.73
C TYR A 127 -25.11 -10.20 -13.25
N GLU A 128 -25.60 -11.19 -12.48
CA GLU A 128 -25.40 -11.28 -11.02
C GLU A 128 -25.31 -12.74 -10.48
N SER A 129 -24.63 -13.66 -11.17
CA SER A 129 -24.34 -14.98 -10.56
C SER A 129 -22.95 -15.01 -9.89
N ASP A 130 -22.89 -15.59 -8.69
CA ASP A 130 -21.64 -15.89 -7.98
C ASP A 130 -20.71 -16.68 -8.90
N MET A 131 -19.42 -16.37 -8.91
CA MET A 131 -18.47 -16.94 -9.88
C MET A 131 -18.38 -18.47 -9.87
N ASP A 132 -18.72 -19.14 -8.76
CA ASP A 132 -18.82 -20.61 -8.71
C ASP A 132 -20.00 -21.13 -9.57
N SER A 133 -21.06 -20.33 -9.75
CA SER A 133 -22.16 -20.56 -10.70
C SER A 133 -21.71 -20.43 -12.15
N ILE A 134 -20.71 -19.59 -12.45
CA ILE A 134 -20.22 -19.38 -13.83
C ILE A 134 -19.35 -20.56 -14.28
N ASP A 135 -18.47 -21.08 -13.42
CA ASP A 135 -17.69 -22.29 -13.76
C ASP A 135 -18.61 -23.52 -13.92
N GLU A 136 -19.68 -23.63 -13.10
CA GLU A 136 -20.71 -24.66 -13.27
C GLU A 136 -21.57 -24.46 -14.54
N GLU A 137 -21.99 -23.22 -14.84
CA GLU A 137 -22.75 -22.90 -16.05
C GLU A 137 -21.93 -23.13 -17.32
N LEU A 138 -20.64 -22.78 -17.33
CA LEU A 138 -19.76 -23.02 -18.48
C LEU A 138 -19.46 -24.51 -18.64
N SER A 139 -19.23 -25.24 -17.54
CA SER A 139 -19.08 -26.70 -17.61
C SER A 139 -20.37 -27.38 -18.08
N TRP A 140 -21.53 -26.86 -17.68
CA TRP A 140 -22.83 -27.33 -18.14
C TRP A 140 -23.05 -27.02 -19.62
N LEU A 141 -22.66 -25.81 -20.08
CA LEU A 141 -22.77 -25.39 -21.47
C LEU A 141 -21.85 -26.23 -22.37
N THR A 142 -20.58 -26.45 -21.98
CA THR A 142 -19.66 -27.33 -22.71
C THR A 142 -20.21 -28.75 -22.81
N LYS A 143 -20.75 -29.29 -21.71
CA LYS A 143 -21.38 -30.61 -21.72
C LYS A 143 -22.64 -30.66 -22.60
N LYS A 144 -23.43 -29.58 -22.62
CA LYS A 144 -24.59 -29.45 -23.50
C LYS A 144 -24.21 -29.37 -24.97
N MET A 145 -23.09 -28.71 -25.28
CA MET A 145 -22.53 -28.73 -26.63
C MET A 145 -22.14 -30.16 -27.02
N GLU A 146 -21.35 -30.84 -26.20
CA GLU A 146 -20.98 -32.25 -26.44
C GLU A 146 -22.22 -33.13 -26.66
N GLU A 147 -23.27 -32.98 -25.83
CA GLU A 147 -24.53 -33.71 -25.98
C GLU A 147 -25.26 -33.38 -27.29
N THR A 148 -25.32 -32.11 -27.69
CA THR A 148 -26.02 -31.65 -28.91
C THR A 148 -25.28 -32.09 -30.17
N PHE A 149 -23.95 -31.99 -30.16
CA PHE A 149 -23.11 -32.49 -31.24
C PHE A 149 -23.17 -34.01 -31.36
N GLN A 150 -23.20 -34.75 -30.24
CA GLN A 150 -23.37 -36.21 -30.27
C GLN A 150 -24.75 -36.61 -30.81
N ILE A 151 -25.82 -35.88 -30.47
CA ILE A 151 -27.16 -36.12 -31.01
C ILE A 151 -27.20 -35.93 -32.53
N HIS A 152 -26.50 -34.92 -33.07
CA HIS A 152 -26.42 -34.71 -34.52
C HIS A 152 -25.58 -35.78 -35.23
N ALA A 153 -24.42 -36.13 -34.67
CA ALA A 153 -23.59 -37.24 -35.19
C ALA A 153 -24.37 -38.58 -35.20
N ASP A 154 -25.08 -38.92 -34.11
CA ASP A 154 -25.90 -40.13 -34.01
C ASP A 154 -27.14 -40.09 -34.93
N SER A 155 -27.64 -38.90 -35.28
CA SER A 155 -28.79 -38.72 -36.17
C SER A 155 -28.44 -38.98 -37.63
N GLU A 156 -27.23 -38.58 -38.06
CA GLU A 156 -26.74 -38.91 -39.40
C GLU A 156 -26.37 -40.38 -39.53
N ASP A 157 -25.76 -41.02 -38.52
CA ASP A 157 -25.51 -42.47 -38.57
C ASP A 157 -26.81 -43.27 -38.80
N ARG A 158 -27.97 -42.78 -38.31
CA ARG A 158 -29.28 -43.37 -38.61
C ARG A 158 -29.82 -43.02 -39.99
N ILE A 159 -29.64 -41.79 -40.46
CA ILE A 159 -30.18 -41.35 -41.76
C ILE A 159 -29.31 -41.88 -42.93
N PHE A 160 -28.01 -42.02 -42.74
CA PHE A 160 -27.07 -42.53 -43.74
C PHE A 160 -27.16 -44.06 -43.91
N ILE A 161 -27.44 -44.82 -42.84
CA ILE A 161 -27.61 -46.29 -42.93
C ILE A 161 -28.93 -46.66 -43.65
N GLU A 162 -29.95 -45.81 -43.63
CA GLU A 162 -31.21 -46.04 -44.36
C GLU A 162 -31.29 -45.34 -45.74
N GLY A 163 -30.48 -44.31 -45.99
CA GLY A 163 -30.51 -43.51 -47.23
C GLY A 163 -29.71 -44.05 -48.42
N VAL A 164 -28.70 -44.90 -48.21
CA VAL A 164 -27.83 -45.37 -49.30
C VAL A 164 -28.36 -46.66 -49.95
N ARG A 165 -29.47 -46.53 -50.66
CA ARG A 165 -29.79 -47.38 -51.81
C ARG A 165 -30.16 -46.49 -52.99
N CYS A 166 -29.19 -46.39 -53.92
CA CYS A 166 -29.27 -45.77 -55.25
C CYS A 166 -28.98 -44.26 -55.35
N SER A 167 -27.70 -43.88 -55.30
CA SER A 167 -27.01 -43.15 -56.39
C SER A 167 -25.58 -42.78 -55.97
N THR A 168 -24.63 -42.94 -56.88
CA THR A 168 -23.22 -42.56 -56.71
C THR A 168 -23.06 -41.04 -56.83
N GLU A 169 -22.94 -40.33 -55.71
CA GLU A 169 -22.45 -38.96 -55.68
C GLU A 169 -21.16 -38.89 -54.87
N THR A 170 -20.13 -38.28 -55.47
CA THR A 170 -18.83 -38.02 -54.86
C THR A 170 -18.90 -36.76 -54.00
N LEU A 171 -18.75 -36.91 -52.68
CA LEU A 171 -18.57 -35.81 -51.73
C LEU A 171 -17.07 -35.49 -51.58
N THR A 172 -16.72 -34.21 -51.64
CA THR A 172 -15.37 -33.69 -51.34
C THR A 172 -15.27 -33.29 -49.87
N PRO A 173 -14.37 -33.89 -49.08
CA PRO A 173 -14.10 -33.45 -47.71
C PRO A 173 -13.39 -32.09 -47.72
N SER A 174 -13.83 -31.14 -46.89
CA SER A 174 -13.16 -29.86 -46.73
C SER A 174 -11.99 -29.96 -45.74
N GLU A 175 -10.75 -29.90 -46.22
CA GLU A 175 -9.58 -29.66 -45.37
C GLU A 175 -9.52 -28.16 -45.04
N CYS A 176 -9.91 -27.79 -43.82
CA CYS A 176 -9.87 -26.40 -43.35
C CYS A 176 -8.46 -26.06 -42.82
N HIS A 177 -7.52 -25.83 -43.73
CA HIS A 177 -6.24 -25.19 -43.42
C HIS A 177 -6.17 -23.85 -44.17
N GLU A 178 -6.09 -22.77 -43.40
CA GLU A 178 -5.97 -21.37 -43.84
C GLU A 178 -7.26 -20.71 -44.37
N CYS A 179 -8.06 -20.14 -43.45
CA CYS A 179 -9.12 -19.20 -43.81
C CYS A 179 -8.53 -17.83 -44.23
N GLU A 180 -8.04 -17.75 -45.45
CA GLU A 180 -7.92 -16.48 -46.20
C GLU A 180 -8.95 -16.47 -47.32
N HIS A 181 -10.23 -16.22 -46.99
CA HIS A 181 -11.23 -15.88 -48.00
C HIS A 181 -11.93 -14.58 -47.65
N ASP A 182 -11.60 -13.54 -48.41
CA ASP A 182 -12.39 -12.34 -48.64
C ASP A 182 -13.73 -12.75 -49.28
N HIS A 183 -14.69 -13.16 -48.45
CA HIS A 183 -16.06 -13.32 -48.90
C HIS A 183 -16.79 -11.97 -48.83
N LYS A 184 -16.92 -11.33 -50.00
CA LYS A 184 -18.12 -10.55 -50.30
C LYS A 184 -19.31 -11.51 -50.14
N SER A 185 -20.03 -11.36 -49.04
CA SER A 185 -21.24 -12.10 -48.79
C SER A 185 -22.38 -11.43 -49.57
N ASP A 186 -22.65 -11.94 -50.76
CA ASP A 186 -23.99 -11.86 -51.35
C ASP A 186 -24.87 -12.80 -50.52
N ILE A 187 -25.38 -12.28 -49.39
CA ILE A 187 -26.43 -12.93 -48.62
C ILE A 187 -27.71 -12.60 -49.37
N ASP A 188 -28.26 -13.60 -50.05
CA ASP A 188 -29.64 -13.56 -50.49
C ASP A 188 -30.52 -13.21 -49.28
N GLU A 189 -31.14 -12.05 -49.39
CA GLU A 189 -32.09 -11.50 -48.43
C GLU A 189 -33.29 -12.46 -48.39
N ILE A 190 -33.26 -13.41 -47.45
CA ILE A 190 -34.46 -14.15 -47.06
C ILE A 190 -35.40 -13.12 -46.46
N THR A 191 -36.27 -12.57 -47.29
CA THR A 191 -37.40 -11.74 -46.90
C THR A 191 -38.43 -12.66 -46.23
N SER A 192 -38.17 -13.04 -44.98
CA SER A 192 -39.27 -13.37 -44.09
C SER A 192 -40.10 -12.12 -43.93
N ASP A 193 -41.41 -12.25 -44.07
CA ASP A 193 -42.42 -11.23 -43.77
C ASP A 193 -42.35 -10.84 -42.27
N GLU A 194 -41.27 -10.18 -41.86
CA GLU A 194 -41.21 -9.44 -40.60
C GLU A 194 -42.09 -8.19 -40.82
N ASP A 195 -43.13 -8.06 -39.99
CA ASP A 195 -44.00 -6.89 -39.95
C ASP A 195 -43.15 -5.61 -39.96
N ASP A 196 -43.45 -4.67 -40.86
CA ASP A 196 -42.70 -3.41 -41.01
C ASP A 196 -42.56 -2.64 -39.68
N ASP A 197 -43.52 -2.83 -38.78
CA ASP A 197 -43.53 -2.28 -37.42
C ASP A 197 -42.42 -2.90 -36.53
N GLU A 198 -42.13 -4.20 -36.67
CA GLU A 198 -41.07 -4.89 -35.93
C GLU A 198 -39.68 -4.43 -36.40
N LYS A 199 -39.50 -4.25 -37.71
CA LYS A 199 -38.26 -3.68 -38.29
C LYS A 199 -38.04 -2.25 -37.82
N ALA A 200 -39.09 -1.43 -37.80
CA ALA A 200 -39.03 -0.06 -37.29
C ALA A 200 -38.63 -0.01 -35.81
N LEU A 201 -39.24 -0.84 -34.96
CA LEU A 201 -38.90 -0.96 -33.54
C LEU A 201 -37.46 -1.44 -33.31
N LYS A 202 -36.99 -2.45 -34.06
CA LYS A 202 -35.61 -2.93 -33.99
C LYS A 202 -34.61 -1.83 -34.36
N ALA A 203 -34.92 -1.02 -35.37
CA ALA A 203 -34.09 0.13 -35.76
C ALA A 203 -34.03 1.22 -34.68
N GLU A 204 -35.17 1.53 -34.06
CA GLU A 204 -35.26 2.52 -32.98
C GLU A 204 -34.50 2.05 -31.72
N ILE A 205 -34.63 0.77 -31.34
CA ILE A 205 -33.87 0.17 -30.24
C ILE A 205 -32.36 0.24 -30.51
N LYS A 206 -31.91 -0.05 -31.74
CA LYS A 206 -30.50 0.07 -32.12
C LYS A 206 -30.01 1.52 -32.00
N ALA A 207 -30.80 2.50 -32.45
CA ALA A 207 -30.47 3.92 -32.32
C ALA A 207 -30.37 4.36 -30.85
N MET A 208 -31.30 3.92 -30.00
CA MET A 208 -31.28 4.21 -28.56
C MET A 208 -30.07 3.56 -27.85
N LYS A 209 -29.73 2.31 -28.17
CA LYS A 209 -28.53 1.63 -27.64
C LYS A 209 -27.25 2.37 -28.04
N LEU A 210 -27.16 2.85 -29.28
CA LEU A 210 -26.02 3.64 -29.74
C LEU A 210 -25.93 4.98 -28.98
N GLN A 211 -27.05 5.65 -28.75
CA GLN A 211 -27.08 6.89 -27.97
C GLN A 211 -26.70 6.65 -26.50
N GLN A 212 -27.15 5.53 -25.90
CA GLN A 212 -26.77 5.14 -24.55
C GLN A 212 -25.27 4.87 -24.43
N MET A 213 -24.65 4.23 -25.42
CA MET A 213 -23.20 4.03 -25.46
C MET A 213 -22.44 5.36 -25.52
N LYS A 214 -22.84 6.28 -26.41
CA LYS A 214 -22.23 7.61 -26.52
C LYS A 214 -22.30 8.39 -25.20
N LEU A 215 -23.44 8.33 -24.52
CA LEU A 215 -23.62 8.97 -23.20
C LEU A 215 -22.73 8.33 -22.11
N LYS A 216 -22.58 7.01 -22.13
CA LYS A 216 -21.67 6.30 -21.20
C LYS A 216 -20.21 6.68 -21.44
N GLU A 217 -19.77 6.79 -22.69
CA GLU A 217 -18.42 7.25 -23.03
C GLU A 217 -18.19 8.70 -22.59
N GLU A 218 -19.15 9.60 -22.80
CA GLU A 218 -19.04 11.00 -22.37
C GLU A 218 -18.98 11.12 -20.85
N LEU A 219 -19.76 10.33 -20.11
CA LEU A 219 -19.69 10.25 -18.65
C LEU A 219 -18.32 9.79 -18.18
N HIS A 220 -17.79 8.71 -18.78
CA HIS A 220 -16.48 8.18 -18.43
C HIS A 220 -15.36 9.20 -18.70
N LEU A 221 -15.42 9.94 -19.81
CA LEU A 221 -14.48 11.02 -20.10
C LEU A 221 -14.56 12.17 -19.09
N LYS A 222 -15.78 12.57 -18.68
CA LYS A 222 -15.98 13.60 -17.64
C LYS A 222 -15.45 13.16 -16.28
N GLU A 223 -15.68 11.91 -15.88
CA GLU A 223 -15.12 11.36 -14.64
C GLU A 223 -13.59 11.31 -14.65
N LYS A 224 -12.99 10.88 -15.76
CA LYS A 224 -11.53 10.87 -15.94
C LYS A 224 -10.95 12.28 -15.82
N ALA A 225 -11.60 13.28 -16.42
CA ALA A 225 -11.20 14.68 -16.31
C ALA A 225 -11.32 15.21 -14.87
N LYS A 226 -12.38 14.82 -14.14
CA LYS A 226 -12.55 15.19 -12.72
C LYS A 226 -11.43 14.62 -11.85
N ARG A 227 -11.11 13.33 -12.00
CA ARG A 227 -10.01 12.68 -11.27
C ARG A 227 -8.66 13.33 -11.55
N PHE A 228 -8.42 13.75 -12.79
CA PHE A 228 -7.20 14.46 -13.15
C PHE A 228 -7.09 15.81 -12.41
N LYS A 229 -8.16 16.61 -12.39
CA LYS A 229 -8.21 17.89 -11.66
C LYS A 229 -7.99 17.70 -10.15
N GLU A 230 -8.60 16.68 -9.54
CA GLU A 230 -8.41 16.36 -8.13
C GLU A 230 -6.95 15.98 -7.82
N GLN A 231 -6.30 15.20 -8.68
CA GLN A 231 -4.89 14.86 -8.52
C GLN A 231 -3.97 16.09 -8.63
N GLU A 232 -4.25 17.01 -9.56
CA GLU A 232 -3.47 18.25 -9.68
C GLU A 232 -3.61 19.14 -8.44
N LEU A 233 -4.82 19.30 -7.92
CA LEU A 233 -5.07 20.04 -6.67
C LEU A 233 -4.32 19.42 -5.49
N LEU A 234 -4.27 18.09 -5.42
CA LEU A 234 -3.53 17.37 -4.38
C LEU A 234 -2.00 17.55 -4.51
N LYS A 235 -1.49 17.63 -5.74
CA LYS A 235 -0.06 17.94 -5.99
C LYS A 235 0.25 19.39 -5.60
N GLU A 236 -0.62 20.34 -5.91
CA GLU A 236 -0.43 21.76 -5.59
C GLU A 236 -0.45 22.01 -4.07
N THR A 237 -1.41 21.42 -3.36
CA THR A 237 -1.48 21.50 -1.89
C THR A 237 -0.22 20.93 -1.23
N ARG A 238 0.29 19.78 -1.70
CA ARG A 238 1.58 19.23 -1.24
C ARG A 238 2.76 20.15 -1.51
N ARG A 239 2.79 20.85 -2.66
CA ARG A 239 3.83 21.85 -2.97
C ARG A 239 3.77 23.02 -1.98
N LYS A 240 2.57 23.58 -1.74
CA LYS A 240 2.37 24.68 -0.78
C LYS A 240 2.81 24.30 0.64
N GLN A 241 2.44 23.10 1.11
CA GLN A 241 2.87 22.59 2.41
C GLN A 241 4.40 22.42 2.51
N LYS A 242 5.04 21.94 1.43
CA LYS A 242 6.50 21.82 1.38
C LYS A 242 7.18 23.19 1.45
N GLU A 243 6.67 24.18 0.71
CA GLU A 243 7.19 25.55 0.76
C GLU A 243 7.03 26.19 2.13
N GLU A 244 5.88 26.01 2.78
CA GLU A 244 5.66 26.50 4.14
C GLU A 244 6.63 25.87 5.14
N ARG A 245 6.85 24.55 5.04
CA ARG A 245 7.82 23.84 5.88
C ARG A 245 9.24 24.37 5.66
N ILE A 246 9.64 24.63 4.42
CA ILE A 246 10.96 25.20 4.10
C ILE A 246 11.09 26.61 4.69
N ARG A 247 10.04 27.44 4.59
CA ARG A 247 10.03 28.78 5.20
C ARG A 247 10.19 28.73 6.71
N LYS A 248 9.49 27.80 7.40
CA LYS A 248 9.64 27.60 8.85
C LYS A 248 11.07 27.18 9.21
N LEU A 249 11.62 26.19 8.50
CA LEU A 249 12.99 25.73 8.74
C LEU A 249 14.04 26.84 8.51
N LYS A 250 13.85 27.70 7.51
CA LYS A 250 14.73 28.86 7.29
C LYS A 250 14.69 29.85 8.46
N ARG A 251 13.51 30.12 9.02
CA ARG A 251 13.38 31.00 10.21
C ARG A 251 14.08 30.38 11.42
N THR A 252 13.81 29.12 11.72
CA THR A 252 14.46 28.41 12.84
C THR A 252 15.98 28.35 12.67
N LYS A 253 16.48 28.19 11.43
CA LYS A 253 17.92 28.25 11.16
C LYS A 253 18.49 29.63 11.52
N GLN A 254 17.83 30.71 11.10
CA GLN A 254 18.28 32.07 11.40
C GLN A 254 18.26 32.36 12.90
N GLU A 255 17.21 31.92 13.61
CA GLU A 255 17.11 32.03 15.08
C GLU A 255 18.29 31.30 15.76
N LEU A 256 18.58 30.07 15.35
CA LEU A 256 19.71 29.30 15.90
C LEU A 256 21.08 29.91 15.56
N GLU A 257 21.26 30.46 14.35
CA GLU A 257 22.49 31.17 13.96
C GLU A 257 22.69 32.42 14.82
N GLN A 258 21.63 33.15 15.13
CA GLN A 258 21.68 34.30 16.01
C GLN A 258 21.99 33.90 17.46
N ASP A 259 21.29 32.89 18.01
CA ASP A 259 21.55 32.37 19.35
C ASP A 259 23.01 31.90 19.48
N MET A 260 23.54 31.20 18.47
CA MET A 260 24.94 30.77 18.45
C MET A 260 25.91 31.95 18.49
N MET A 261 25.67 33.01 17.72
CA MET A 261 26.50 34.22 17.72
C MET A 261 26.47 34.92 19.08
N GLU A 262 25.29 35.04 19.70
CA GLU A 262 25.13 35.61 21.05
C GLU A 262 25.86 34.77 22.10
N THR A 263 25.76 33.44 22.01
CA THR A 263 26.45 32.52 22.93
C THR A 263 27.96 32.59 22.74
N GLN A 264 28.45 32.63 21.50
CA GLN A 264 29.88 32.74 21.19
C GLN A 264 30.45 34.08 21.66
N SER A 265 29.71 35.18 21.47
CA SER A 265 30.07 36.49 22.01
C SER A 265 30.16 36.45 23.54
N THR A 266 29.22 35.78 24.21
CA THR A 266 29.19 35.63 25.67
C THR A 266 30.40 34.83 26.18
N ILE A 267 30.77 33.74 25.49
CA ILE A 267 31.96 32.96 25.82
C ILE A 267 33.22 33.82 25.67
N THR A 268 33.33 34.56 24.57
CA THR A 268 34.51 35.40 24.30
C THR A 268 34.67 36.51 25.35
N SER A 269 33.56 37.10 25.83
CA SER A 269 33.59 38.06 26.94
C SER A 269 33.96 37.45 28.30
N LEU A 270 33.65 36.17 28.53
CA LEU A 270 34.05 35.46 29.75
C LEU A 270 35.53 35.04 29.72
N ASP A 271 36.07 34.75 28.53
CA ASP A 271 37.49 34.45 28.33
C ASP A 271 38.39 35.69 28.53
N GLU A 272 37.88 36.91 28.30
CA GLU A 272 38.61 38.16 28.60
C GLU A 272 38.70 38.47 30.12
N GLU A 273 37.84 37.89 30.96
CA GLU A 273 37.85 38.06 32.43
C GLU A 273 38.74 37.04 33.17
N LEU A 274 39.24 36.01 32.48
CA LEU A 274 40.08 34.97 33.07
C LEU A 274 41.54 35.11 32.59
N GLU A 275 42.43 35.52 33.50
CA GLU A 275 43.88 35.50 33.24
C GLU A 275 44.37 34.10 32.81
N PRO A 276 45.39 34.02 31.95
CA PRO A 276 45.77 32.79 31.28
C PRO A 276 46.44 31.83 32.26
N VAL A 277 45.70 30.82 32.72
CA VAL A 277 46.28 29.63 33.34
C VAL A 277 46.82 28.75 32.22
N GLU A 278 48.15 28.55 32.21
CA GLU A 278 48.89 27.69 31.28
C GLU A 278 48.23 26.32 31.13
N THR A 279 47.49 26.11 30.04
CA THR A 279 46.98 24.79 29.68
C THR A 279 48.09 23.98 29.01
N TYR A 280 48.65 23.06 29.78
CA TYR A 280 49.52 22.00 29.31
C TYR A 280 48.93 21.23 28.12
N ASP A 281 49.83 20.96 27.18
CA ASP A 281 49.69 20.29 25.89
C ASP A 281 48.95 18.94 25.95
N ARG A 282 47.62 18.96 25.77
CA ARG A 282 46.77 17.75 25.67
C ARG A 282 46.08 17.61 24.31
N HIS A 283 46.66 18.18 23.25
CA HIS A 283 46.05 18.19 21.91
C HIS A 283 46.76 17.34 20.85
N LYS A 284 47.48 16.28 21.23
CA LYS A 284 48.17 15.40 20.26
C LYS A 284 47.41 14.12 19.86
N TYR A 285 46.33 13.74 20.55
CA TYR A 285 45.66 12.43 20.31
C TYR A 285 44.22 12.46 19.79
N LEU A 286 43.62 13.63 19.51
CA LEU A 286 42.22 13.71 19.03
C LEU A 286 42.05 14.10 17.55
N ARG A 287 43.14 14.41 16.84
CA ARG A 287 43.08 14.64 15.39
C ARG A 287 43.15 13.32 14.64
N ASN A 288 42.05 12.57 14.54
CA ASN A 288 41.81 11.65 13.41
C ASN A 288 40.37 11.08 13.30
N ALA A 289 39.39 11.55 14.06
CA ALA A 289 37.99 11.10 13.92
C ALA A 289 37.07 12.07 13.15
N GLU A 290 37.49 13.31 12.88
CA GLU A 290 36.65 14.34 12.27
C GLU A 290 37.03 14.59 10.81
N ARG A 291 36.76 13.62 9.93
CA ARG A 291 36.63 13.88 8.49
C ARG A 291 35.96 12.69 7.81
N ARG A 292 34.65 12.56 8.02
CA ARG A 292 33.68 11.84 7.15
C ARG A 292 32.25 12.15 7.61
N VAL A 293 31.91 13.44 7.79
CA VAL A 293 30.49 13.84 7.84
C VAL A 293 30.01 13.84 6.39
N SER A 294 29.52 12.69 5.93
CA SER A 294 28.84 12.59 4.64
C SER A 294 27.52 13.38 4.72
N HIS A 295 27.21 14.14 3.67
CA HIS A 295 26.00 14.94 3.49
C HIS A 295 24.68 14.14 3.36
N ASN A 296 24.54 13.04 4.10
CA ASN A 296 23.28 12.31 4.19
C ASN A 296 22.61 12.60 5.54
N PRO A 297 21.27 12.75 5.59
CA PRO A 297 20.54 12.86 6.85
C PRO A 297 20.89 11.66 7.74
N PRO A 298 20.69 11.71 9.08
CA PRO A 298 20.93 10.57 9.95
C PRO A 298 19.98 9.44 9.54
N LEU A 299 20.43 8.61 8.60
CA LEU A 299 19.94 7.27 8.40
C LEU A 299 20.08 6.64 9.77
N MET A 300 18.98 6.27 10.40
CA MET A 300 19.05 5.33 11.51
C MET A 300 19.90 4.17 11.02
N LEU A 301 21.15 4.11 11.50
CA LEU A 301 22.10 3.08 11.09
C LEU A 301 21.41 1.75 11.39
N LYS A 302 21.28 0.91 10.36
CA LYS A 302 20.70 -0.43 10.54
C LYS A 302 21.45 -1.10 11.69
N PRO A 303 20.76 -1.71 12.66
CA PRO A 303 21.43 -2.40 13.75
C PRO A 303 22.39 -3.43 13.16
N SER A 304 23.66 -3.33 13.54
CA SER A 304 24.67 -4.31 13.19
C SER A 304 24.46 -5.53 14.07
N VAL A 305 23.62 -6.46 13.62
CA VAL A 305 23.33 -7.68 14.35
C VAL A 305 24.40 -8.73 14.04
N PRO A 306 25.03 -9.36 15.05
CA PRO A 306 26.00 -10.45 14.85
C PRO A 306 25.37 -11.59 14.05
N LYS A 307 26.13 -12.19 13.12
CA LYS A 307 25.65 -13.32 12.32
C LYS A 307 25.53 -14.56 13.21
N PHE A 308 24.42 -15.27 13.09
CA PHE A 308 24.22 -16.57 13.72
C PHE A 308 24.25 -17.67 12.65
N SER A 309 25.20 -18.58 12.78
CA SER A 309 25.36 -19.73 11.88
C SER A 309 25.56 -21.04 12.60
N ASP A 310 26.10 -21.00 13.82
CA ASP A 310 26.45 -22.17 14.62
C ASP A 310 25.65 -22.21 15.93
N PRO A 311 24.85 -23.26 16.18
CA PRO A 311 24.15 -23.46 17.45
C PRO A 311 25.05 -23.40 18.69
N ALA A 312 26.33 -23.77 18.59
CA ALA A 312 27.27 -23.73 19.72
C ALA A 312 27.54 -22.29 20.24
N GLN A 313 27.31 -21.28 19.41
CA GLN A 313 27.50 -19.85 19.75
C GLN A 313 26.20 -19.18 20.18
N PHE A 314 25.11 -19.94 20.36
CA PHE A 314 23.79 -19.37 20.63
C PHE A 314 23.75 -18.53 21.90
N THR A 315 24.42 -18.96 22.99
CA THR A 315 24.42 -18.24 24.26
C THR A 315 25.04 -16.85 24.14
N GLU A 316 26.20 -16.75 23.49
CA GLU A 316 26.91 -15.47 23.27
C GLU A 316 26.09 -14.56 22.34
N TRP A 317 25.57 -15.13 21.25
CA TRP A 317 24.71 -14.41 20.32
C TRP A 317 23.43 -13.88 20.99
N LYS A 318 22.76 -14.69 21.81
CA LYS A 318 21.55 -14.32 22.55
C LYS A 318 21.83 -13.17 23.52
N ILE A 319 22.94 -13.20 24.24
CA ILE A 319 23.35 -12.11 25.15
C ILE A 319 23.51 -10.78 24.40
N GLU A 320 24.11 -10.81 23.21
CA GLU A 320 24.25 -9.62 22.37
C GLU A 320 22.89 -9.09 21.89
N ILE A 321 21.98 -9.96 21.42
CA ILE A 321 20.63 -9.54 21.03
C ILE A 321 19.86 -8.95 22.22
N GLU A 322 19.93 -9.57 23.39
CA GLU A 322 19.29 -9.07 24.62
C GLU A 322 19.88 -7.72 25.07
N SER A 323 21.18 -7.50 24.87
CA SER A 323 21.82 -6.19 25.09
C SER A 323 21.26 -5.13 24.14
N MET A 324 21.10 -5.47 22.85
CA MET A 324 20.50 -4.58 21.85
C MET A 324 19.03 -4.26 22.16
N ILE A 325 18.23 -5.24 22.61
CA ILE A 325 16.84 -5.03 23.05
C ILE A 325 16.80 -4.08 24.26
N ARG A 326 17.65 -4.32 25.27
CA ARG A 326 17.70 -3.51 26.50
C ARG A 326 18.14 -2.07 26.24
N SER A 327 18.99 -1.84 25.25
CA SER A 327 19.46 -0.50 24.87
C SER A 327 18.33 0.44 24.43
N LYS A 328 17.20 -0.09 23.93
CA LYS A 328 16.08 0.67 23.34
C LYS A 328 16.49 1.67 22.24
N ILE A 329 17.70 1.52 21.67
CA ILE A 329 18.22 2.37 20.60
C ILE A 329 17.46 2.13 19.29
N TYR A 330 17.02 0.89 19.06
CA TYR A 330 16.37 0.46 17.82
C TYR A 330 14.87 0.19 18.02
N GLN A 331 14.06 0.54 17.01
CA GLN A 331 12.66 0.13 16.96
C GLN A 331 12.55 -1.39 16.88
N LYS A 332 11.60 -1.97 17.65
CA LYS A 332 11.41 -3.43 17.75
C LYS A 332 11.30 -4.13 16.39
N ASP A 333 10.55 -3.55 15.45
CA ASP A 333 10.36 -4.16 14.12
C ASP A 333 11.62 -4.13 13.26
N ILE A 334 12.44 -3.08 13.37
CA ILE A 334 13.72 -2.97 12.66
C ILE A 334 14.70 -4.00 13.22
N LEU A 335 14.81 -4.09 14.54
CA LEU A 335 15.68 -5.06 15.20
C LEU A 335 15.25 -6.50 14.87
N LYS A 336 13.93 -6.78 14.90
CA LYS A 336 13.35 -8.07 14.52
C LYS A 336 13.75 -8.48 13.09
N GLN A 337 13.64 -7.57 12.13
CA GLN A 337 14.02 -7.86 10.75
C GLN A 337 15.52 -8.10 10.60
N CYS A 338 16.35 -7.32 11.29
CA CYS A 338 17.80 -7.49 11.27
C CYS A 338 18.23 -8.82 11.91
N VAL A 339 17.59 -9.22 13.01
CA VAL A 339 17.82 -10.53 13.66
C VAL A 339 17.47 -11.68 12.72
N ARG A 340 16.31 -11.64 12.04
CA ARG A 340 15.95 -12.66 11.05
C ARG A 340 16.97 -12.76 9.91
N ASN A 341 17.48 -11.63 9.44
CA ASN A 341 18.45 -11.58 8.35
C ASN A 341 19.86 -12.03 8.77
N ALA A 342 20.20 -11.89 10.04
CA ALA A 342 21.51 -12.29 10.58
C ALA A 342 21.63 -13.81 10.79
N ILE A 343 20.50 -14.52 10.82
CA ILE A 343 20.46 -15.97 11.02
C ILE A 343 20.59 -16.68 9.66
N SER A 344 21.53 -17.62 9.61
CA SER A 344 21.90 -18.37 8.40
C SER A 344 22.01 -19.87 8.67
N GLY A 345 22.21 -20.68 7.63
CA GLY A 345 22.40 -22.13 7.78
C GLY A 345 21.16 -22.90 8.24
N LYS A 346 21.36 -23.96 9.05
CA LYS A 346 20.29 -24.82 9.56
C LYS A 346 19.25 -24.06 10.41
N PRO A 347 19.65 -23.15 11.34
CA PRO A 347 18.69 -22.36 12.12
C PRO A 347 17.74 -21.50 11.25
N ARG A 348 18.22 -21.00 10.09
CA ARG A 348 17.38 -20.23 9.16
C ARG A 348 16.24 -21.04 8.57
N LYS A 349 16.44 -22.34 8.31
CA LYS A 349 15.38 -23.22 7.78
C LYS A 349 14.25 -23.41 8.80
N VAL A 350 14.60 -23.50 10.08
CA VAL A 350 13.59 -23.58 11.16
C VAL A 350 12.88 -22.25 11.35
N LEU A 351 13.57 -21.11 11.24
CA LEU A 351 12.91 -19.80 11.26
C LEU A 351 11.91 -19.59 10.13
N ALA A 352 12.11 -20.22 8.98
CA ALA A 352 11.19 -20.10 7.85
C ALA A 352 9.81 -20.70 8.15
N THR A 353 9.69 -21.59 9.14
CA THR A 353 8.40 -22.13 9.60
C THR A 353 7.63 -21.15 10.48
N LEU A 354 8.30 -20.13 11.04
CA LEU A 354 7.64 -19.09 11.84
C LEU A 354 6.97 -18.05 10.92
N LYS A 355 5.73 -17.70 11.26
CA LYS A 355 5.00 -16.59 10.60
C LYS A 355 5.85 -15.31 10.58
N ALA A 356 5.73 -14.50 9.53
CA ALA A 356 6.42 -13.22 9.42
C ALA A 356 6.12 -12.25 10.59
N THR A 357 4.96 -12.42 11.22
CA THR A 357 4.49 -11.67 12.39
C THR A 357 5.03 -12.16 13.73
N ALA A 358 5.78 -13.28 13.77
CA ALA A 358 6.32 -13.80 15.02
C ALA A 358 7.21 -12.77 15.73
N THR A 359 7.01 -12.63 17.03
CA THR A 359 7.69 -11.68 17.91
C THR A 359 9.17 -12.02 18.05
N LEU A 360 9.97 -11.07 18.54
CA LEU A 360 11.40 -11.28 18.75
C LEU A 360 11.67 -12.32 19.84
N GLU A 361 10.81 -12.37 20.85
CA GLU A 361 10.82 -13.36 21.93
C GLU A 361 10.58 -14.78 21.39
N ASN A 362 9.60 -14.94 20.47
CA ASN A 362 9.33 -16.24 19.84
C ASN A 362 10.49 -16.70 18.96
N ILE A 363 11.16 -15.77 18.26
CA ILE A 363 12.36 -16.06 17.47
C ILE A 363 13.49 -16.58 18.38
N LEU A 364 13.77 -15.89 19.49
CA LEU A 364 14.81 -16.29 20.44
C LEU A 364 14.53 -17.65 21.07
N SER A 365 13.30 -17.89 21.51
CA SER A 365 12.90 -19.18 22.10
C SER A 365 13.00 -20.34 21.10
N THR A 366 12.66 -20.10 19.83
CA THR A 366 12.81 -21.11 18.76
C THR A 366 14.29 -21.42 18.51
N MET A 367 15.16 -20.40 18.51
CA MET A 367 16.60 -20.61 18.33
C MET A 367 17.25 -21.30 19.53
N GLU A 368 16.78 -21.01 20.74
CA GLU A 368 17.22 -21.69 21.97
C GLU A 368 16.90 -23.18 21.93
N SER A 369 15.71 -23.54 21.46
CA SER A 369 15.30 -24.93 21.29
C SER A 369 16.18 -25.69 20.27
N ILE A 370 16.68 -25.00 19.23
CA ILE A 370 17.61 -25.58 18.25
C ILE A 370 19.02 -25.72 18.82
N SER A 371 19.44 -24.81 19.71
CA SER A 371 20.78 -24.85 20.29
C SER A 371 20.99 -25.97 21.31
N VAL A 372 19.89 -26.51 21.85
CA VAL A 372 19.89 -27.60 22.83
C VAL A 372 19.70 -28.97 22.15
N MET A 373 19.35 -29.00 20.86
CA MET A 373 19.28 -30.21 20.01
C MET A 373 20.60 -30.46 19.30
#